data_AF-M2Q016-F1
#
_entry.id   AF-M2Q016-F1
#
_cell.length_a   1.000
_cell.length_b   1.000
_cell.length_c   1.000
_cell.angle_alpha   90.00
_cell.angle_beta   90.00
_cell.angle_gamma   90.00
#
_symmetry.space_group_name_H-M   'P 1'
#
loop_
_entity.id
_entity.type
_entity.pdbx_description
1 polymer ?
#
loop_
_entity_poly.entity_id
_entity_poly.type
_entity_poly.pdbx_seq_one_letter_code
_entity_poly.pdbx_strand_id
1 'polypeptide(L)'
;MHGYDGPGLRTLAGLSGTDSHEVHDVVRDALAECHTSIPESVTAAAQTVFTQLARLHADGLVSEKWIVNEVDGILIRTGYPESLLDLPLGGVWYLIDEWGESWGRTTHQLEAEVRKACAAQLAAGLSDQGAITGK
;
A
#
# COMPACT_ATOMS: atom_id res chain seq x y z
N MET A 1 -22.60 -12.60 13.63
CA MET A 1 -21.32 -13.28 13.89
C MET A 1 -20.89 -13.85 12.54
N HIS A 2 -20.21 -13.04 11.73
CA HIS A 2 -19.77 -13.46 10.39
C HIS A 2 -18.39 -14.10 10.58
N GLY A 3 -18.36 -15.43 10.60
CA GLY A 3 -17.11 -16.17 10.66
C GLY A 3 -16.37 -16.01 9.33
N TYR A 4 -15.09 -15.64 9.43
CA TYR A 4 -14.13 -15.59 8.31
C TYR A 4 -13.47 -16.96 8.16
N ASP A 5 -14.26 -17.98 7.83
CA ASP A 5 -13.85 -19.39 7.78
C ASP A 5 -14.25 -20.07 6.46
N GLY A 6 -14.36 -19.26 5.40
CA GLY A 6 -14.49 -19.72 4.03
C GLY A 6 -13.32 -20.61 3.59
N PRO A 7 -13.56 -21.56 2.66
CA PRO A 7 -12.54 -22.47 2.15
C PRO A 7 -11.25 -21.79 1.66
N GLY A 8 -11.36 -20.66 0.97
CA GLY A 8 -10.22 -19.87 0.50
C GLY A 8 -9.37 -19.33 1.64
N LEU A 9 -10.00 -18.73 2.67
CA LEU A 9 -9.29 -18.23 3.85
C LEU A 9 -8.58 -19.33 4.65
N ARG A 10 -9.23 -20.49 4.80
CA ARG A 10 -8.62 -21.65 5.49
C ARG A 10 -7.44 -22.21 4.72
N THR A 11 -7.54 -22.23 3.39
CA THR A 11 -6.47 -22.71 2.51
C THR A 11 -5.30 -21.74 2.56
N LEU A 12 -5.55 -20.43 2.44
CA LEU A 12 -4.53 -19.39 2.54
C LEU A 12 -3.76 -19.45 3.87
N ALA A 13 -4.46 -19.62 4.98
CA ALA A 13 -3.86 -19.74 6.31
C ALA A 13 -2.97 -21.00 6.48
N GLY A 14 -3.19 -22.03 5.64
CA GLY A 14 -2.40 -23.25 5.61
C GLY A 14 -1.23 -23.24 4.63
N LEU A 15 -1.15 -22.23 3.75
CA LEU A 15 -0.07 -22.13 2.77
C LEU A 15 1.22 -21.61 3.43
N SER A 16 2.33 -22.28 3.13
CA SER A 16 3.67 -21.86 3.57
C SER A 16 4.15 -20.56 2.93
N GLY A 17 3.51 -20.12 1.84
CA GLY A 17 3.91 -18.96 1.05
C GLY A 17 5.05 -19.22 0.06
N THR A 18 5.55 -20.47 -0.02
CA THR A 18 6.75 -20.82 -0.80
C THR A 18 6.49 -20.97 -2.30
N ASP A 19 5.27 -21.30 -2.69
CA ASP A 19 4.82 -21.29 -4.09
C ASP A 19 3.92 -20.07 -4.33
N SER A 20 4.44 -19.10 -5.08
CA SER A 20 3.73 -17.86 -5.38
C SER A 20 2.49 -18.06 -6.25
N HIS A 21 2.42 -19.13 -7.06
CA HIS A 21 1.26 -19.41 -7.91
C HIS A 21 0.10 -19.96 -7.08
N GLU A 22 0.37 -20.90 -6.18
CA GLU A 22 -0.63 -21.46 -5.27
C GLU A 22 -1.23 -20.38 -4.35
N VAL A 23 -0.39 -19.47 -3.85
CA VAL A 23 -0.84 -18.30 -3.08
C VAL A 23 -1.71 -17.38 -3.94
N HIS A 24 -1.30 -17.06 -5.16
CA HIS A 24 -2.04 -16.13 -6.02
C HIS A 24 -3.46 -16.62 -6.34
N ASP A 25 -3.62 -17.92 -6.62
CA ASP A 25 -4.93 -18.49 -6.97
C ASP A 25 -5.85 -18.55 -5.74
N VAL A 26 -5.31 -18.91 -4.58
CA VAL A 26 -6.08 -18.98 -3.32
C VAL A 26 -6.40 -17.60 -2.75
N VAL A 27 -5.53 -16.60 -2.94
CA VAL A 27 -5.76 -15.21 -2.51
C VAL A 27 -6.97 -14.62 -3.22
N ARG A 28 -7.18 -14.92 -4.50
CA ARG A 28 -8.35 -14.44 -5.25
C ARG A 28 -9.66 -14.93 -4.63
N ASP A 29 -9.73 -16.23 -4.34
CA ASP A 29 -10.92 -16.85 -3.77
C ASP A 29 -11.15 -16.38 -2.32
N ALA A 30 -10.07 -16.25 -1.53
CA ALA A 30 -10.13 -15.70 -0.17
C ALA A 30 -10.61 -14.23 -0.13
N LEU A 31 -10.17 -13.40 -1.08
CA LEU A 31 -10.64 -12.01 -1.18
C LEU A 31 -12.13 -11.96 -1.56
N ALA A 32 -12.57 -12.82 -2.48
CA ALA A 32 -13.97 -12.94 -2.86
C ALA A 32 -14.86 -13.37 -1.67
N GLU A 33 -14.39 -14.29 -0.82
CA GLU A 33 -15.05 -14.69 0.42
C GLU A 33 -15.15 -13.54 1.45
N CYS A 34 -14.21 -12.61 1.43
CA CYS A 34 -14.23 -11.37 2.22
C CYS A 34 -15.07 -10.25 1.59
N HIS A 35 -15.78 -10.52 0.48
CA HIS A 35 -16.46 -9.50 -0.33
C HIS A 35 -15.54 -8.35 -0.80
N THR A 36 -14.24 -8.63 -0.93
CA THR A 36 -13.25 -7.68 -1.45
C THR A 36 -13.00 -7.98 -2.92
N SER A 37 -13.26 -7.02 -3.81
CA SER A 37 -12.92 -7.17 -5.23
C SER A 37 -11.43 -6.99 -5.47
N ILE A 38 -10.88 -7.74 -6.43
CA ILE A 38 -9.55 -7.44 -6.97
C ILE A 38 -9.63 -6.05 -7.64
N PRO A 39 -8.70 -5.13 -7.34
CA PRO A 39 -8.68 -3.83 -7.97
C PRO A 39 -8.61 -3.92 -9.50
N GLU A 40 -9.41 -3.13 -10.19
CA GLU A 40 -9.54 -3.16 -11.66
C GLU A 40 -8.32 -2.59 -12.40
N SER A 41 -7.40 -1.92 -11.67
CA SER A 41 -6.17 -1.37 -12.22
C SER A 41 -5.03 -1.41 -11.20
N VAL A 42 -3.79 -1.35 -11.70
CA VAL A 42 -2.58 -1.23 -10.86
C VAL A 42 -2.63 0.05 -10.02
N THR A 43 -3.16 1.15 -10.56
CA THR A 43 -3.35 2.41 -9.82
C THR A 43 -4.32 2.24 -8.65
N ALA A 44 -5.46 1.57 -8.87
CA ALA A 44 -6.41 1.29 -7.79
C ALA A 44 -5.80 0.37 -6.72
N ALA A 45 -5.02 -0.65 -7.13
CA ALA A 45 -4.30 -1.50 -6.20
C ALA A 45 -3.26 -0.71 -5.38
N ALA A 46 -2.46 0.13 -6.04
CA ALA A 46 -1.47 0.99 -5.39
C ALA A 46 -2.13 1.99 -4.44
N GLN A 47 -3.26 2.58 -4.82
CA GLN A 47 -4.04 3.48 -3.95
C GLN A 47 -4.46 2.77 -2.66
N THR A 48 -4.96 1.52 -2.74
CA THR A 48 -5.29 0.71 -1.57
C THR A 48 -4.06 0.43 -0.71
N VAL A 49 -2.97 -0.05 -1.33
CA VAL A 49 -1.74 -0.41 -0.61
C VAL A 49 -1.11 0.81 0.06
N PHE A 50 -0.94 1.92 -0.65
CA PHE A 50 -0.39 3.16 -0.12
C PHE A 50 -1.26 3.73 1.00
N THR A 51 -2.59 3.66 0.87
CA THR A 51 -3.50 4.05 1.97
C THR A 51 -3.28 3.19 3.21
N GLN A 52 -3.06 1.87 3.05
CA GLN A 52 -2.78 0.99 4.16
C GLN A 52 -1.40 1.28 4.80
N LEU A 53 -0.38 1.56 3.99
CA LEU A 53 0.94 1.99 4.49
C LEU A 53 0.83 3.28 5.30
N ALA A 54 0.06 4.26 4.82
CA ALA A 54 -0.18 5.51 5.55
C ALA A 54 -0.91 5.29 6.89
N ARG A 55 -1.82 4.30 6.97
CA ARG A 55 -2.46 3.90 8.24
C ARG A 55 -1.48 3.27 9.22
N LEU A 56 -0.64 2.35 8.76
CA LEU A 56 0.42 1.75 9.61
C LEU A 56 1.35 2.83 10.19
N HIS A 57 1.68 3.84 9.39
CA HIS A 57 2.47 4.98 9.86
C HIS A 57 1.69 5.83 10.88
N ALA A 58 0.42 6.14 10.64
CA ALA A 58 -0.43 6.86 11.58
C ALA A 58 -0.61 6.14 12.92
N ASP A 59 -0.64 4.81 12.90
CA ASP A 59 -0.70 3.95 14.09
C ASP A 59 0.66 3.83 14.80
N GLY A 60 1.72 4.44 14.27
CA GLY A 60 3.06 4.42 14.84
C GLY A 60 3.78 3.07 14.70
N LEU A 61 3.31 2.20 13.82
CA LEU A 61 3.83 0.85 13.65
C LEU A 61 5.06 0.79 12.74
N VAL A 62 5.24 1.78 11.87
CA VAL A 62 6.33 1.85 10.89
C VAL A 62 6.90 3.25 10.80
N SER A 63 8.19 3.36 10.48
CA SER A 63 8.88 4.63 10.30
C SER A 63 8.74 5.19 8.89
N GLU A 64 9.02 6.48 8.72
CA GLU A 64 9.01 7.15 7.44
C GLU A 64 10.02 6.53 6.45
N LYS A 65 11.22 6.16 6.94
CA LYS A 65 12.21 5.47 6.12
C LYS A 65 11.68 4.12 5.62
N TRP A 66 10.96 3.39 6.47
CA TRP A 66 10.37 2.11 6.07
C TRP A 66 9.31 2.29 4.98
N ILE A 67 8.45 3.30 5.13
CA ILE A 67 7.42 3.64 4.12
C ILE A 67 8.05 3.90 2.75
N VAL A 68 9.08 4.75 2.68
CA VAL A 68 9.71 5.10 1.39
C VAL A 68 10.37 3.88 0.75
N ASN A 69 10.99 2.98 1.53
CA ASN A 69 11.55 1.73 1.00
C ASN A 69 10.47 0.83 0.38
N GLU A 70 9.32 0.67 1.04
CA GLU A 70 8.22 -0.14 0.51
C GLU A 70 7.60 0.48 -0.74
N VAL A 71 7.42 1.81 -0.75
CA VAL A 71 6.92 2.53 -1.93
C VAL A 71 7.88 2.37 -3.12
N ASP A 72 9.17 2.58 -2.93
CA ASP A 72 10.18 2.39 -3.98
C ASP A 72 10.19 0.94 -4.48
N GLY A 73 10.12 -0.04 -3.58
CA GLY A 73 10.01 -1.46 -3.95
C GLY A 73 8.79 -1.78 -4.82
N ILE A 74 7.64 -1.15 -4.54
CA ILE A 74 6.42 -1.28 -5.36
C ILE A 74 6.63 -0.62 -6.74
N LEU A 75 7.24 0.57 -6.78
CA LEU A 75 7.47 1.30 -8.02
C LEU A 75 8.48 0.58 -8.93
N ILE A 76 9.56 0.02 -8.38
CA ILE A 76 10.52 -0.81 -9.11
C ILE A 76 9.81 -1.98 -9.78
N ARG A 77 8.95 -2.70 -9.05
CA ARG A 77 8.25 -3.89 -9.55
C ARG A 77 7.19 -3.57 -10.60
N THR A 78 6.63 -2.37 -10.55
CA THR A 78 5.60 -1.91 -11.49
C THR A 78 6.16 -1.13 -12.67
N GLY A 79 7.46 -0.79 -12.65
CA GLY A 79 8.13 -0.04 -13.72
C GLY A 79 7.86 1.46 -13.69
N TYR A 80 7.65 2.04 -12.50
CA TYR A 80 7.44 3.48 -12.28
C TYR A 80 6.32 4.10 -13.17
N PRO A 81 5.11 3.53 -13.21
CA PRO A 81 4.03 4.12 -13.99
C PRO A 81 3.66 5.50 -13.42
N GLU A 82 3.50 6.49 -14.31
CA GLU A 82 3.19 7.88 -13.95
C GLU A 82 1.99 7.97 -13.01
N SER A 83 0.96 7.15 -13.26
CA SER A 83 -0.24 7.11 -12.42
C SER A 83 0.00 6.69 -10.97
N LEU A 84 1.09 5.96 -10.66
CA LEU A 84 1.49 5.67 -9.28
C LEU A 84 2.32 6.81 -8.71
N LEU A 85 3.16 7.46 -9.52
CA LEU A 85 3.95 8.63 -9.11
C LEU A 85 3.07 9.82 -8.76
N ASP A 86 1.91 9.93 -9.39
CA ASP A 86 0.90 10.96 -9.10
C ASP A 86 0.17 10.74 -7.77
N LEU A 87 0.25 9.53 -7.18
CA LEU A 87 -0.31 9.28 -5.86
C LEU A 87 0.54 9.96 -4.78
N PRO A 88 -0.05 10.49 -3.70
CA PRO A 88 0.69 11.24 -2.68
C PRO A 88 1.92 10.50 -2.12
N LEU A 89 1.80 9.22 -1.79
CA LEU A 89 2.94 8.41 -1.34
C LEU A 89 3.87 8.00 -2.48
N GLY A 90 3.34 7.75 -3.68
CA GLY A 90 4.18 7.44 -4.84
C GLY A 90 5.10 8.60 -5.18
N GLY A 91 4.63 9.83 -5.04
CA GLY A 91 5.39 11.05 -5.32
C GLY A 91 6.57 11.33 -4.39
N VAL A 92 6.82 10.52 -3.35
CA VAL A 92 7.98 10.68 -2.45
C VAL A 92 9.03 9.58 -2.59
N TRP A 93 8.96 8.75 -3.65
CA TRP A 93 9.90 7.65 -3.89
C TRP A 93 11.37 8.08 -3.93
N TYR A 94 11.66 9.21 -4.60
CA TYR A 94 13.01 9.73 -4.80
C TYR A 94 13.69 10.17 -3.50
N LEU A 95 12.95 10.28 -2.39
CA LEU A 95 13.51 10.62 -1.09
C LEU A 95 14.46 9.53 -0.57
N ILE A 96 14.37 8.30 -1.08
CA ILE A 96 15.22 7.20 -0.64
C ILE A 96 16.71 7.47 -0.94
N ASP A 97 16.99 8.12 -2.06
CA ASP A 97 18.35 8.41 -2.53
C ASP A 97 19.09 9.40 -1.62
N GLU A 98 18.35 10.21 -0.87
CA GLU A 98 18.91 11.21 0.06
C GLU A 98 19.08 10.64 1.48
N TRP A 99 18.55 9.44 1.77
CA TRP A 99 18.41 8.97 3.14
C TRP A 99 19.71 8.45 3.74
N GLY A 100 20.26 9.20 4.70
CA GLY A 100 21.54 8.85 5.34
C GLY A 100 22.77 9.35 4.57
N GLU A 101 22.53 10.13 3.51
CA GLU A 101 23.56 10.78 2.74
C GLU A 101 23.97 12.13 3.34
N SER A 102 25.14 12.61 2.92
CA SER A 102 25.67 13.93 3.33
C SER A 102 25.17 15.09 2.48
N TRP A 103 24.34 14.81 1.47
CA TRP A 103 23.76 15.77 0.55
C TRP A 103 22.22 15.67 0.59
N GLY A 104 21.53 16.69 0.07
CA GLY A 104 20.07 16.74 0.05
C GLY A 104 19.45 17.23 1.36
N ARG A 105 18.23 16.77 1.63
CA ARG A 105 17.45 17.11 2.82
C ARG A 105 18.02 16.43 4.07
N THR A 106 17.87 17.09 5.21
CA THR A 106 18.14 16.46 6.51
C THR A 106 17.14 15.34 6.80
N THR A 107 17.50 14.40 7.67
CA THR A 107 16.59 13.32 8.12
C THR A 107 15.23 13.86 8.58
N HIS A 108 15.22 14.93 9.38
CA HIS A 108 13.96 15.52 9.86
C HIS A 108 13.10 16.10 8.72
N GLN A 109 13.72 16.67 7.68
CA GLN A 109 13.00 17.14 6.49
C GLN A 109 12.47 15.98 5.65
N LEU A 110 13.26 14.92 5.46
CA LEU A 110 12.81 13.71 4.77
C LEU A 110 11.59 13.10 5.48
N GLU A 111 11.68 12.91 6.79
CA GLU A 111 10.56 12.42 7.58
C GLU A 111 9.33 13.34 7.49
N ALA A 112 9.52 14.66 7.50
CA ALA A 112 8.41 15.61 7.38
C ALA A 112 7.67 15.50 6.03
N GLU A 113 8.40 15.33 4.93
CA GLU A 113 7.79 15.12 3.60
C GLU A 113 7.01 13.80 3.54
N VAL A 114 7.56 12.72 4.11
CA VAL A 114 6.85 11.43 4.16
C VAL A 114 5.59 11.52 5.03
N ARG A 115 5.66 12.18 6.19
CA ARG A 115 4.46 12.42 7.04
C ARG A 115 3.39 13.19 6.30
N LYS A 116 3.77 14.23 5.57
CA LYS A 116 2.87 15.03 4.74
C LYS A 116 2.23 14.18 3.63
N ALA A 117 3.02 13.33 2.97
CA ALA A 117 2.52 12.41 1.96
C ALA A 117 1.56 11.35 2.53
N CYS A 118 1.87 10.77 3.70
CA CYS A 118 0.95 9.88 4.43
C CYS A 118 -0.38 10.56 4.73
N ALA A 119 -0.35 11.79 5.27
CA ALA A 119 -1.56 12.54 5.57
C ALA A 119 -2.41 12.84 4.32
N ALA A 120 -1.76 13.23 3.21
CA ALA A 120 -2.42 13.46 1.93
C ALA A 120 -3.00 12.17 1.34
N GLN A 121 -2.30 11.05 1.48
CA GLN A 121 -2.76 9.73 1.03
C GLN A 121 -4.03 9.29 1.76
N LEU A 122 -4.09 9.47 3.08
CA LEU A 122 -5.27 9.18 3.88
C LEU A 122 -6.46 10.06 3.48
N ALA A 123 -6.23 11.36 3.26
CA ALA A 123 -7.27 12.28 2.82
C ALA A 123 -7.85 11.91 1.43
N ALA A 124 -6.98 11.49 0.49
CA ALA A 124 -7.40 11.00 -0.81
C ALA A 124 -8.21 9.69 -0.70
N GLY A 125 -7.74 8.72 0.09
CA GLY A 125 -8.42 7.43 0.29
C GLY A 125 -9.80 7.54 0.95
N LEU A 126 -10.02 8.52 1.83
CA LEU A 126 -11.34 8.81 2.42
C LEU A 126 -12.33 9.37 1.39
N SER A 127 -11.84 10.10 0.39
CA SER A 127 -12.68 10.71 -0.65
C SER A 127 -13.21 9.65 -1.64
N ASP A 128 -12.42 8.62 -1.94
CA ASP A 128 -12.85 7.51 -2.79
C ASP A 128 -13.88 6.59 -2.11
N GLN A 129 -13.78 6.38 -0.78
CA GLN A 129 -14.75 5.55 -0.05
C GLN A 129 -16.11 6.22 0.17
N GLY A 130 -16.17 7.56 0.12
CA GLY A 130 -17.44 8.29 0.14
C GLY A 130 -18.27 8.12 -1.15
N ALA A 131 -17.61 7.90 -2.29
CA ALA A 131 -18.27 7.77 -3.60
C ALA A 131 -18.98 6.41 -3.80
N ILE A 132 -18.52 5.35 -3.12
CA ILE A 132 -19.09 4.00 -3.22
C ILE A 132 -20.32 3.75 -2.31
N THR A 133 -20.64 4.67 -1.39
CA THR A 133 -21.81 4.53 -0.49
C THR A 133 -23.05 5.28 -1.00
N GLY A 134 -22.94 5.96 -2.16
CA GLY A 134 -24.01 6.76 -2.76
C GLY A 134 -24.60 6.12 -4.02
N LYS A 135 -25.25 4.97 -3.91
CA LYS A 135 -26.23 4.52 -4.92
C LYS A 135 -27.24 3.52 -4.38
#